data_AF-A0A2V6LBV5-F1
#
_entry.id   AF-A0A2V6LBV5-F1
#
_cell.length_a   1.000
_cell.length_b   1.000
_cell.length_c   1.000
_cell.angle_alpha   90.00
_cell.angle_beta   90.00
_cell.angle_gamma   90.00
#
_symmetry.space_group_name_H-M   'P 1'
#
loop_
_entity.id
_entity.type
_entity.pdbx_description
1 polymer ?
#
loop_
_entity_poly.entity_id
_entity_poly.type
_entity_poly.pdbx_seq_one_letter_code
_entity_poly.pdbx_strand_id
1 'polypeptide(L)' 'LRDGILYVRVLQPALHYELEQISKSEILRKLKQRFGGKTIRDVRFRVG' A
#
# COMPACT_ATOMS: atom_id res chain seq x y z
N LEU A 1 5.72 -4.36 -8.30
CA LEU A 1 4.29 -4.30 -8.69
C LEU A 1 3.96 -5.61 -9.38
N ARG A 2 2.96 -6.37 -8.92
CA ARG A 2 2.56 -7.63 -9.55
C ARG A 2 1.04 -7.65 -9.65
N ASP A 3 0.51 -7.86 -10.85
CA ASP A 3 -0.93 -7.86 -11.12
C ASP A 3 -1.64 -6.61 -10.58
N GLY A 4 -1.01 -5.43 -10.68
CA GLY A 4 -1.54 -4.18 -10.14
C GLY A 4 -1.59 -4.09 -8.61
N ILE A 5 -0.96 -5.02 -7.88
CA ILE A 5 -0.79 -4.95 -6.43
C ILE A 5 0.64 -4.47 -6.12
N LEU A 6 0.73 -3.36 -5.39
CA LEU A 6 2.00 -2.84 -4.89
C LEU A 6 2.32 -3.49 -3.54
N TYR A 7 3.44 -4.20 -3.47
CA TYR A 7 3.95 -4.77 -2.23
C TYR A 7 5.00 -3.85 -1.63
N VAL A 8 4.79 -3.45 -0.39
CA VAL A 8 5.67 -2.57 0.36
C VAL A 8 6.22 -3.32 1.56
N ARG A 9 7.55 -3.35 1.70
CA ARG A 9 8.21 -3.92 2.87
C ARG A 9 8.31 -2.84 3.96
N VAL A 10 7.96 -3.22 5.18
CA VAL A 10 7.96 -2.35 6.35
C VAL A 10 8.87 -2.97 7.40
N LEU A 11 9.87 -2.21 7.82
CA LEU A 11 10.92 -2.70 8.73
C LEU A 11 10.44 -2.84 10.17
N GLN A 12 9.44 -2.04 10.57
CA GLN A 12 8.96 -1.95 11.94
C GLN A 12 7.53 -2.51 12.05
N PRO A 13 7.27 -3.50 12.94
CA PRO A 13 5.93 -4.07 13.11
C PRO A 13 4.87 -3.05 13.51
N ALA A 14 5.20 -2.09 14.39
CA ALA A 14 4.27 -1.05 14.82
C ALA A 14 3.77 -0.21 13.63
N LEU A 15 4.69 0.21 12.76
CA LEU A 15 4.37 0.96 11.55
C LEU A 15 3.51 0.14 10.59
N HIS A 16 3.71 -1.18 10.48
CA HIS A 16 2.86 -2.03 9.67
C HIS A 16 1.39 -2.00 10.14
N TYR A 17 1.15 -2.07 11.46
CA TYR A 17 -0.21 -1.99 11.99
C TYR A 17 -0.87 -0.63 11.73
N GLU A 18 -0.15 0.46 11.94
CA GLU A 18 -0.66 1.81 11.65
C GLU A 18 -1.02 1.99 10.18
N LEU A 19 -0.14 1.54 9.27
CA LEU A 19 -0.35 1.63 7.83
C LEU A 19 -1.56 0.80 7.38
N GLU A 20 -1.73 -0.40 7.92
CA GLU A 20 -2.83 -1.29 7.54
C GLU A 20 -4.18 -0.80 8.09
N GLN A 21 -4.24 -0.33 9.33
CA GLN A 21 -5.50 0.08 9.98
C GLN A 21 -5.95 1.51 9.65
N ILE A 22 -5.03 2.46 9.60
CA ILE A 22 -5.38 3.89 9.58
C ILE A 22 -5.22 4.44 8.16
N SER A 23 -4.11 4.12 7.49
CA SER A 23 -3.69 4.86 6.31
C SER A 23 -3.89 4.13 4.99
N LYS A 24 -4.23 2.84 4.98
CA LYS A 24 -4.27 2.03 3.76
C LYS A 24 -5.16 2.61 2.66
N SER A 25 -6.37 3.04 3.01
CA SER A 25 -7.33 3.61 2.06
C SER A 25 -6.84 4.92 1.45
N GLU A 26 -6.26 5.80 2.28
CA GLU A 26 -5.72 7.09 1.83
C GLU A 26 -4.45 6.91 1.00
N ILE A 27 -3.56 6.00 1.39
CA ILE A 27 -2.36 5.64 0.63
C ILE A 27 -2.78 5.08 -0.74
N LEU A 28 -3.74 4.15 -0.77
CA LEU A 28 -4.25 3.60 -2.02
C LEU A 28 -4.87 4.69 -2.90
N ARG A 29 -5.60 5.64 -2.32
CA ARG A 29 -6.16 6.79 -3.06
C ARG A 29 -5.07 7.64 -3.69
N LYS A 30 -4.03 8.02 -2.93
CA LYS A 30 -2.88 8.79 -3.42
C LYS A 30 -2.13 8.05 -4.52
N LEU A 31 -1.93 6.74 -4.36
CA LEU A 31 -1.29 5.91 -5.38
C LEU A 31 -2.12 5.81 -6.66
N LYS A 32 -3.44 5.63 -6.55
CA LYS A 32 -4.36 5.60 -7.70
C LYS A 32 -4.39 6.95 -8.43
N GLN A 33 -4.39 8.05 -7.70
CA GLN A 33 -4.31 9.40 -8.29
C GLN A 33 -3.00 9.62 -9.04
N ARG A 34 -1.86 9.16 -8.49
CA ARG A 34 -0.54 9.37 -9.08
C ARG A 34 -0.23 8.46 -10.26
N PHE A 35 -0.63 7.18 -10.19
CA PHE A 35 -0.22 6.15 -11.14
C PHE A 35 -1.36 5.61 -12.01
N GLY A 36 -2.60 6.02 -11.74
CA GLY A 36 -3.80 5.53 -12.40
C GLY A 36 -4.33 4.24 -11.77
N GLY A 37 -5.66 4.14 -11.65
CA GLY A 37 -6.34 2.99 -11.03
C GLY A 37 -6.22 1.66 -11.78
N LYS A 38 -5.83 1.69 -13.07
CA LYS A 38 -5.50 0.49 -13.86
C LYS A 38 -4.11 -0.05 -13.52
N THR A 39 -3.19 0.83 -13.11
CA THR A 39 -1.80 0.49 -12.75
C THR A 39 -1.70 0.03 -11.30
N ILE A 40 -2.33 0.77 -10.37
CA ILE A 40 -2.38 0.42 -8.94
C ILE A 40 -3.83 0.11 -8.55
N ARG A 41 -4.10 -1.18 -8.31
CA ARG A 41 -5.40 -1.68 -7.87
C ARG A 41 -5.48 -1.79 -6.35
N ASP A 42 -4.38 -2.22 -5.74
CA ASP A 42 -4.27 -2.48 -4.30
C ASP A 42 -2.83 -2.26 -3.79
N VAL A 43 -2.68 -2.11 -2.48
CA VAL A 43 -1.39 -2.02 -1.78
C VAL A 43 -1.36 -3.02 -0.62
N ARG A 44 -0.25 -3.74 -0.46
CA ARG A 44 -0.05 -4.70 0.63
C ARG A 44 1.25 -4.43 1.36
N PHE A 45 1.14 -4.21 2.66
CA PHE A 45 2.29 -4.07 3.54
C PHE A 45 2.72 -5.45 4.04
N ARG A 46 4.03 -5.65 4.19
CA ARG A 46 4.61 -6.88 4.74
C ARG A 46 5.77 -6.50 5.66
N VAL A 47 5.86 -7.15 6.82
CA VAL A 47 7.00 -6.99 7.72
C VAL A 47 8.20 -7.80 7.17
N GLY A 48 9.40 -7.20 7.18
CA GLY A 48 10.67 -7.87 6.88
C GLY A 48 11.62 -7.10 5.98
#